data_AF-A0A0V0Y740-F1
#
_entry.id   AF-A0A0V0Y740-F1
#
_cell.length_a   1.000
_cell.length_b   1.000
_cell.length_c   1.000
_cell.angle_alpha   90.00
_cell.angle_beta   90.00
_cell.angle_gamma   90.00
#
_symmetry.space_group_name_H-M   'P 1'
#
loop_
_entity.id
_entity.type
_entity.pdbx_description
1 polymer ?
#
loop_
_entity_poly.entity_id
_entity_poly.type
_entity_poly.pdbx_seq_one_letter_code
_entity_poly.pdbx_strand_id
1 'polypeptide(L)'
;MSEFHKGGGGGLGLYPLNCNQTPYRFETMTEEERRCLDERKYWCFLLSSIITFCLSMLLVVTYRILSHLFCSRPKDRDRFDDANDTATVDDDKHSIDNKFHESCQSAVANVDEKLTLSVVASSQQQQSTTNESHVGWMTEAKDWAGELISGQSTTGRILVVLVFVLSIASLIIYFYDASNPHFQVETCIPLSQSPSQQIDLAFNIFFLIYFFIRFIAATDKVWFLLEVYSFVDYFTIPPSFVAIYLERNWLGLRFLRALRLMTLPDILQYLNIMKTSNAIRLAQLVSIFISVSLTAAGFIHLLENSGDPFQNFENPQRITYWECVYFLLVTMSTVGYGDIYCKTTLARLFMVFFILGGLAMFASYVPEIADLIGARQKYGGQYKGEHGKKHIVVCGFITFESVSHFLQDFLHEDREDVDVEVIFLHRVPPDLELEGLFKRHFTKVEFFQGTVMDSVDLTRVKIDEADACLVLANKYSPDPDAEDAANIMRVISIKNYSADIRVIVQLMQYHNKAYLLNIPSWDWRRGDDVICLAELKLGFIAQSCLAPGFSTMMANLFAMRSFKTSPNMPGWLNEYLRGAGMEMYTEKFSPSFYGMTFPDAAE
;
A
#
# COMPACT_ATOMS: atom_id res chain seq x y z
N MET A 1 -19.60 70.40 9.98
CA MET A 1 -19.25 71.82 9.77
C MET A 1 -18.10 71.85 8.77
N SER A 2 -18.25 72.68 7.74
CA SER A 2 -17.35 73.00 6.62
C SER A 2 -17.00 71.90 5.60
N GLU A 3 -17.85 71.84 4.56
CA GLU A 3 -17.42 71.73 3.16
C GLU A 3 -16.39 72.81 2.80
N PHE A 4 -15.40 72.49 1.96
CA PHE A 4 -14.74 73.48 1.09
C PHE A 4 -14.24 72.85 -0.23
N HIS A 5 -14.95 73.25 -1.30
CA HIS A 5 -14.60 73.39 -2.72
C HIS A 5 -14.25 72.24 -3.71
N LYS A 6 -15.26 71.99 -4.55
CA LYS A 6 -15.30 71.80 -6.02
C LYS A 6 -14.06 72.17 -6.85
N GLY A 7 -13.79 71.33 -7.87
CA GLY A 7 -13.13 71.70 -9.13
C GLY A 7 -12.83 70.48 -10.00
N GLY A 8 -13.59 70.29 -11.09
CA GLY A 8 -13.54 69.11 -11.95
C GLY A 8 -12.39 69.08 -12.96
N GLY A 9 -12.12 67.90 -13.50
CA GLY A 9 -11.22 67.65 -14.62
C GLY A 9 -11.03 66.14 -14.79
N GLY A 10 -11.55 65.59 -15.89
CA GLY A 10 -11.61 64.15 -16.13
C GLY A 10 -10.26 63.43 -16.19
N GLY A 11 -10.25 62.17 -15.79
CA GLY A 11 -9.08 61.30 -15.89
C GLY A 11 -9.35 59.92 -15.29
N LEU A 12 -9.74 58.98 -16.16
CA LEU A 12 -9.67 57.52 -16.03
C LEU A 12 -9.75 56.91 -14.61
N GLY A 13 -10.97 56.62 -14.16
CA GLY A 13 -11.22 55.57 -13.16
C GLY A 13 -11.15 54.19 -13.82
N LEU A 14 -9.99 53.52 -13.72
CA LEU A 14 -9.84 52.10 -14.00
C LEU A 14 -10.30 51.29 -12.78
N TYR A 15 -11.59 51.01 -12.73
CA TYR A 15 -12.14 49.84 -12.04
C TYR A 15 -13.23 49.23 -12.93
N PRO A 16 -12.98 48.09 -13.60
CA PRO A 16 -14.09 47.28 -14.05
C PRO A 16 -14.54 46.40 -12.87
N LEU A 17 -15.59 46.87 -12.18
CA LEU A 17 -16.56 45.99 -11.53
C LEU A 17 -17.28 45.22 -12.64
N ASN A 18 -16.68 44.12 -13.07
CA ASN A 18 -17.33 43.03 -13.81
C ASN A 18 -16.58 41.76 -13.41
N CYS A 19 -16.92 41.20 -12.25
CA CYS A 19 -16.61 39.80 -11.97
C CYS A 19 -17.42 38.97 -12.96
N ASN A 20 -16.74 38.58 -14.03
CA ASN A 20 -17.19 37.62 -15.01
C ASN A 20 -17.83 36.43 -14.30
N GLN A 21 -19.11 36.23 -14.59
CA GLN A 21 -19.74 34.92 -14.64
C GLN A 21 -18.78 33.95 -15.34
N THR A 22 -18.76 32.71 -14.88
CA THR A 22 -17.99 31.61 -15.47
C THR A 22 -18.19 31.59 -17.00
N PRO A 23 -17.16 31.23 -17.80
CA PRO A 23 -17.19 31.36 -19.26
C PRO A 23 -18.09 30.31 -19.95
N TYR A 24 -18.83 29.49 -19.19
CA TYR A 24 -19.81 28.58 -19.72
C TYR A 24 -21.12 29.34 -19.97
N ARG A 25 -21.22 29.92 -21.16
CA ARG A 25 -22.48 30.48 -21.65
C ARG A 25 -23.44 29.32 -21.91
N PHE A 26 -24.21 28.93 -20.90
CA PHE A 26 -25.35 28.02 -21.11
C PHE A 26 -26.26 28.64 -22.17
N GLU A 27 -26.48 27.92 -23.26
CA GLU A 27 -27.37 28.41 -24.30
C GLU A 27 -28.82 28.44 -23.78
N THR A 28 -29.53 29.48 -24.17
CA THR A 28 -30.94 29.66 -23.81
C THR A 28 -31.77 28.61 -24.53
N MET A 29 -32.62 27.93 -23.78
CA MET A 29 -33.49 26.85 -24.24
C MET A 29 -34.31 27.27 -25.48
N THR A 30 -34.33 26.41 -26.50
CA THR A 30 -35.13 26.62 -27.71
C THR A 30 -36.62 26.48 -27.40
N GLU A 31 -37.48 27.05 -28.25
CA GLU A 31 -38.94 27.03 -28.05
C GLU A 31 -39.53 25.61 -28.16
N GLU A 32 -38.88 24.74 -28.94
CA GLU A 32 -39.25 23.32 -29.09
C GLU A 32 -38.89 22.50 -27.84
N GLU A 33 -37.73 22.75 -27.23
CA GLU A 33 -37.34 22.14 -25.94
C GLU A 33 -38.28 22.57 -24.80
N ARG A 34 -38.73 23.83 -24.80
CA ARG A 34 -39.75 24.34 -23.87
C ARG A 34 -41.05 23.57 -23.96
N ARG A 35 -41.60 23.41 -25.17
CA ARG A 35 -42.85 22.68 -25.37
C ARG A 35 -42.74 21.20 -24.96
N CYS A 36 -41.56 20.59 -25.09
CA CYS A 36 -41.40 19.21 -24.65
C CYS A 36 -41.34 19.05 -23.11
N LEU A 37 -40.81 20.07 -22.42
CA LEU A 37 -40.66 20.10 -20.97
C LEU A 37 -41.89 20.61 -20.20
N ASP A 38 -42.95 21.05 -20.89
CA ASP A 38 -44.23 21.43 -20.28
C ASP A 38 -44.87 20.25 -19.52
N GLU A 39 -44.67 19.01 -20.01
CA GLU A 39 -45.00 17.76 -19.30
C GLU A 39 -43.72 16.97 -18.98
N ARG A 40 -43.14 17.16 -17.79
CA ARG A 40 -41.97 16.38 -17.33
C ARG A 40 -42.37 14.93 -16.99
N LYS A 41 -41.64 13.94 -17.52
CA LYS A 41 -41.91 12.51 -17.31
C LYS A 41 -40.88 11.80 -16.44
N TYR A 42 -40.08 12.55 -15.66
CA TYR A 42 -39.08 11.97 -14.72
C TYR A 42 -39.65 10.88 -13.79
N TRP A 43 -40.91 11.00 -13.36
CA TRP A 43 -41.58 9.99 -12.54
C TRP A 43 -41.71 8.64 -13.25
N CYS A 44 -41.91 8.59 -14.57
CA CYS A 44 -41.99 7.33 -15.32
C CYS A 44 -40.68 6.55 -15.24
N PHE A 45 -39.55 7.25 -15.30
CA PHE A 45 -38.23 6.63 -15.19
C PHE A 45 -37.96 6.12 -13.77
N LEU A 46 -38.23 6.93 -12.74
CA LEU A 46 -38.06 6.52 -11.35
C LEU A 46 -38.99 5.34 -10.99
N LEU A 47 -40.26 5.42 -11.43
CA LEU A 47 -41.25 4.38 -11.20
C LEU A 47 -40.84 3.06 -11.88
N SER A 48 -40.16 3.10 -13.03
CA SER A 48 -39.65 1.89 -13.68
C SER A 48 -38.62 1.15 -12.82
N SER A 49 -37.71 1.88 -12.15
CA SER A 49 -36.75 1.31 -11.21
C SER A 49 -37.43 0.75 -9.96
N ILE A 50 -38.41 1.47 -9.40
CA ILE A 50 -39.14 1.03 -8.21
C ILE A 50 -40.00 -0.20 -8.50
N ILE A 51 -40.72 -0.21 -9.63
CA ILE A 51 -41.55 -1.35 -10.04
C ILE A 51 -40.68 -2.58 -10.31
N THR A 52 -39.55 -2.43 -11.00
CA THR A 52 -38.64 -3.56 -11.27
C THR A 52 -38.04 -4.14 -9.98
N PHE A 53 -37.68 -3.28 -9.02
CA PHE A 53 -37.27 -3.73 -7.68
C PHE A 53 -38.40 -4.45 -6.92
N CYS A 54 -39.60 -3.86 -6.84
CA CYS A 54 -40.72 -4.47 -6.13
C CYS A 54 -41.17 -5.79 -6.77
N LEU A 55 -41.23 -5.86 -8.11
CA LEU A 55 -41.59 -7.08 -8.83
C LEU A 55 -40.52 -8.17 -8.65
N SER A 56 -39.23 -7.85 -8.75
CA SER A 56 -38.16 -8.82 -8.52
C SER A 56 -38.17 -9.36 -7.10
N MET A 57 -38.38 -8.50 -6.10
CA MET A 57 -38.55 -8.90 -4.70
C MET A 57 -39.78 -9.79 -4.50
N LEU A 58 -40.93 -9.42 -5.07
CA LEU A 58 -42.16 -10.20 -4.97
C LEU A 58 -41.99 -11.58 -5.63
N LEU A 59 -41.37 -11.67 -6.80
CA LEU A 59 -41.10 -12.94 -7.48
C LEU A 59 -40.19 -13.85 -6.66
N VAL A 60 -39.12 -13.31 -6.05
CA VAL A 60 -38.21 -14.11 -5.22
C VAL A 60 -38.89 -14.55 -3.93
N VAL A 61 -39.64 -13.67 -3.27
CA VAL A 61 -40.36 -13.99 -2.02
C VAL A 61 -41.49 -15.00 -2.28
N THR A 62 -42.27 -14.83 -3.36
CA THR A 62 -43.31 -15.78 -3.74
C THR A 62 -42.73 -17.12 -4.13
N TYR A 63 -41.62 -17.17 -4.88
CA TYR A 63 -40.90 -18.42 -5.15
C TYR A 63 -40.41 -19.09 -3.85
N ARG A 64 -39.86 -18.31 -2.90
CA ARG A 64 -39.41 -18.82 -1.60
C ARG A 64 -40.59 -19.39 -0.79
N ILE A 65 -41.72 -18.68 -0.73
CA ILE A 65 -42.94 -19.12 -0.05
C ILE A 65 -43.51 -20.38 -0.71
N LEU A 66 -43.61 -20.41 -2.04
CA LEU A 66 -44.08 -21.58 -2.80
C LEU A 66 -43.15 -22.77 -2.58
N SER A 67 -41.83 -22.60 -2.67
CA SER A 67 -40.87 -23.68 -2.39
C SER A 67 -40.99 -24.20 -0.95
N HIS A 68 -41.24 -23.32 0.03
CA HIS A 68 -41.44 -23.72 1.43
C HIS A 68 -42.77 -24.44 1.66
N LEU A 69 -43.84 -24.02 0.95
CA LEU A 69 -45.16 -24.65 1.00
C LEU A 69 -45.19 -26.01 0.27
N PHE A 70 -44.48 -26.15 -0.85
CA PHE A 70 -44.43 -27.40 -1.62
C PHE A 70 -43.39 -28.41 -1.13
N CYS A 71 -42.32 -27.98 -0.44
CA CYS A 71 -41.36 -28.88 0.22
C CYS A 71 -41.75 -29.26 1.66
N SER A 72 -42.88 -28.76 2.18
CA SER A 72 -43.46 -29.20 3.45
C SER A 72 -44.62 -30.17 3.23
N ARG A 73 -44.32 -31.44 2.91
CA ARG A 73 -45.23 -32.57 3.16
C ARG A 73 -44.47 -33.69 3.91
N PRO A 74 -45.17 -34.43 4.79
CA PRO A 74 -44.60 -34.99 6.01
C PRO A 74 -43.71 -36.21 5.73
N LYS A 75 -42.62 -36.31 6.47
CA LYS A 75 -41.79 -37.52 6.55
C LYS A 75 -42.54 -38.51 7.43
N ASP A 76 -43.33 -39.39 6.81
CA ASP A 76 -44.01 -40.48 7.51
C ASP A 76 -43.02 -41.52 8.02
N ARG A 77 -43.39 -42.08 9.17
CA ARG A 77 -42.69 -43.06 10.00
C ARG A 77 -42.36 -44.34 9.22
N ASP A 78 -41.12 -44.80 9.33
CA ASP A 78 -40.86 -46.24 9.42
C ASP A 78 -40.16 -46.55 10.74
N ARG A 79 -40.83 -47.43 11.47
CA ARG A 79 -40.50 -48.01 12.76
C ARG A 79 -39.78 -49.32 12.47
N PHE A 80 -38.56 -49.48 12.94
CA PHE A 80 -38.00 -50.79 13.23
C PHE A 80 -37.13 -50.69 14.48
N ASP A 81 -37.20 -51.75 15.27
CA ASP A 81 -36.98 -51.84 16.70
C ASP A 81 -35.54 -51.54 17.16
N ASP A 82 -35.40 -50.99 18.37
CA ASP A 82 -34.73 -51.73 19.43
C ASP A 82 -34.99 -51.13 20.82
N ALA A 83 -35.28 -52.04 21.74
CA ALA A 83 -35.54 -51.82 23.15
C ALA A 83 -34.22 -51.58 23.90
N ASN A 84 -34.20 -50.64 24.85
CA ASN A 84 -34.01 -50.97 26.27
C ASN A 84 -33.87 -49.71 27.15
N ASP A 85 -34.46 -49.87 28.34
CA ASP A 85 -34.00 -49.36 29.63
C ASP A 85 -34.27 -47.90 30.03
N THR A 86 -35.46 -47.80 30.64
CA THR A 86 -35.70 -47.32 32.02
C THR A 86 -35.27 -45.91 32.43
N ALA A 87 -36.32 -45.13 32.67
CA ALA A 87 -36.42 -43.97 33.54
C ALA A 87 -35.74 -44.13 34.91
N THR A 88 -35.24 -43.01 35.43
CA THR A 88 -35.42 -42.41 36.79
C THR A 88 -34.33 -41.32 36.92
N VAL A 89 -34.43 -40.17 37.56
CA VAL A 89 -35.44 -39.46 38.36
C VAL A 89 -34.85 -38.05 38.60
N ASP A 90 -35.72 -37.05 38.59
CA ASP A 90 -35.74 -35.76 39.29
C ASP A 90 -34.52 -34.82 39.43
N ASP A 91 -34.86 -33.56 39.18
CA ASP A 91 -34.28 -32.31 39.64
C ASP A 91 -33.92 -32.31 41.15
N ASP A 92 -32.78 -31.71 41.52
CA ASP A 92 -32.82 -30.48 42.33
C ASP A 92 -31.44 -29.82 42.54
N LYS A 93 -31.47 -28.49 42.39
CA LYS A 93 -30.82 -27.45 43.21
C LYS A 93 -29.29 -27.36 43.47
N HIS A 94 -28.86 -26.14 43.13
CA HIS A 94 -28.07 -25.18 43.93
C HIS A 94 -26.54 -25.29 44.00
N SER A 95 -25.95 -24.16 43.59
CA SER A 95 -25.11 -23.30 44.44
C SER A 95 -23.59 -23.50 44.40
N ILE A 96 -22.96 -22.59 43.66
CA ILE A 96 -21.90 -21.66 44.10
C ILE A 96 -20.53 -22.28 44.50
N ASP A 97 -19.55 -21.82 43.70
CA ASP A 97 -18.19 -21.41 44.06
C ASP A 97 -16.99 -22.36 43.92
N ASN A 98 -16.05 -21.76 43.18
CA ASN A 98 -14.63 -21.61 43.48
C ASN A 98 -13.63 -22.67 43.01
N LYS A 99 -12.89 -22.23 42.00
CA LYS A 99 -11.43 -22.00 42.00
C LYS A 99 -10.50 -23.22 41.98
N PHE A 100 -9.66 -23.12 40.94
CA PHE A 100 -8.20 -23.25 40.95
C PHE A 100 -7.57 -24.64 40.80
N HIS A 101 -6.88 -24.75 39.65
CA HIS A 101 -5.45 -25.08 39.53
C HIS A 101 -4.97 -26.49 39.85
N GLU A 102 -4.47 -27.17 38.81
CA GLU A 102 -3.05 -27.52 38.58
C GLU A 102 -3.00 -28.68 37.57
N SER A 103 -2.46 -28.45 36.38
CA SER A 103 -1.04 -28.61 36.03
C SER A 103 -0.60 -30.08 36.02
N CYS A 104 -0.23 -30.58 34.82
CA CYS A 104 1.07 -31.21 34.60
C CYS A 104 1.40 -31.25 33.10
N GLN A 105 2.38 -30.41 32.74
CA GLN A 105 3.56 -30.71 31.91
C GLN A 105 3.96 -32.20 31.89
N SER A 106 4.68 -32.78 30.93
CA SER A 106 5.35 -32.35 29.71
C SER A 106 6.03 -33.61 29.09
N ALA A 107 6.47 -33.47 27.84
CA ALA A 107 7.77 -33.93 27.33
C ALA A 107 7.84 -35.13 26.34
N VAL A 108 8.67 -34.86 25.32
CA VAL A 108 9.49 -35.74 24.44
C VAL A 108 8.78 -36.31 23.20
N ALA A 109 9.34 -36.36 21.98
CA ALA A 109 10.33 -35.60 21.21
C ALA A 109 10.32 -36.20 19.78
N ASN A 110 10.60 -35.37 18.76
CA ASN A 110 11.15 -35.63 17.42
C ASN A 110 10.84 -36.93 16.65
N VAL A 111 10.19 -36.79 15.47
CA VAL A 111 10.63 -37.36 14.17
C VAL A 111 10.18 -36.44 13.03
N ASP A 112 11.04 -36.33 12.02
CA ASP A 112 11.04 -35.49 10.83
C ASP A 112 9.74 -35.36 10.00
N GLU A 113 9.58 -34.14 9.49
CA GLU A 113 9.39 -33.74 8.09
C GLU A 113 8.64 -34.68 7.12
N LYS A 114 7.71 -34.05 6.36
CA LYS A 114 7.11 -34.49 5.07
C LYS A 114 5.78 -35.25 5.06
N LEU A 115 4.96 -35.20 6.11
CA LEU A 115 3.62 -35.84 6.08
C LEU A 115 2.50 -35.08 6.81
N THR A 116 2.47 -33.75 6.79
CA THR A 116 1.39 -32.96 7.43
C THR A 116 0.76 -31.88 6.54
N LEU A 117 1.05 -31.91 5.23
CA LEU A 117 0.35 -31.11 4.21
C LEU A 117 -0.61 -31.95 3.34
N SER A 118 -0.74 -33.25 3.62
CA SER A 118 -1.67 -34.16 2.95
C SER A 118 -2.85 -34.64 3.82
N VAL A 119 -2.88 -34.30 5.13
CA VAL A 119 -3.90 -34.84 6.06
C VAL A 119 -5.01 -33.83 6.41
N VAL A 120 -4.82 -32.53 6.12
CA VAL A 120 -5.92 -31.54 6.17
C VAL A 120 -6.64 -31.42 4.82
N ALA A 121 -6.04 -31.95 3.75
CA ALA A 121 -6.66 -32.07 2.43
C ALA A 121 -7.56 -33.32 2.27
N SER A 122 -7.58 -34.22 3.26
CA SER A 122 -8.35 -35.48 3.20
C SER A 122 -9.59 -35.50 4.10
N SER A 123 -9.91 -34.43 4.84
CA SER A 123 -11.12 -34.34 5.66
C SER A 123 -12.30 -33.60 5.00
N GLN A 124 -12.24 -33.34 3.68
CA GLN A 124 -13.38 -32.85 2.89
C GLN A 124 -13.77 -33.77 1.71
N GLN A 125 -13.16 -34.94 1.57
CA GLN A 125 -13.41 -35.86 0.43
C GLN A 125 -14.12 -37.17 0.78
N GLN A 126 -14.74 -37.28 1.95
CA GLN A 126 -15.47 -38.50 2.34
C GLN A 126 -16.86 -38.19 2.92
N GLN A 127 -17.67 -37.50 2.12
CA GLN A 127 -19.13 -37.51 2.25
C GLN A 127 -19.80 -37.18 0.91
N SER A 128 -19.44 -37.91 -0.15
CA SER A 128 -20.09 -37.81 -1.46
C SER A 128 -20.13 -39.15 -2.20
N THR A 129 -20.52 -40.22 -1.50
CA THR A 129 -20.92 -41.47 -2.16
C THR A 129 -22.12 -42.07 -1.44
N THR A 130 -23.29 -41.50 -1.70
CA THR A 130 -24.62 -42.15 -1.78
C THR A 130 -25.69 -41.07 -1.83
N ASN A 131 -26.06 -40.65 -3.05
CA ASN A 131 -27.40 -40.22 -3.47
C ASN A 131 -27.30 -39.58 -4.86
N GLU A 132 -27.21 -40.44 -5.88
CA GLU A 132 -27.60 -40.05 -7.24
C GLU A 132 -29.12 -39.85 -7.26
N SER A 133 -29.56 -38.63 -6.97
CA SER A 133 -30.94 -38.20 -7.21
C SER A 133 -30.91 -36.80 -7.81
N HIS A 134 -31.01 -36.74 -9.15
CA HIS A 134 -31.20 -35.55 -9.98
C HIS A 134 -30.38 -34.31 -9.56
N VAL A 135 -29.13 -34.22 -10.04
CA VAL A 135 -28.43 -32.93 -10.13
C VAL A 135 -29.26 -32.04 -11.05
N GLY A 136 -29.96 -31.07 -10.47
CA GLY A 136 -30.84 -30.17 -11.22
C GLY A 136 -30.02 -29.19 -12.04
N TRP A 137 -30.47 -28.88 -13.26
CA TRP A 137 -29.89 -27.84 -14.11
C TRP A 137 -29.57 -26.52 -13.36
N MET A 138 -30.36 -26.19 -12.33
CA MET A 138 -30.16 -25.02 -11.48
C MET A 138 -28.86 -25.04 -10.66
N THR A 139 -28.39 -26.22 -10.21
CA THR A 139 -27.13 -26.31 -9.46
C THR A 139 -25.93 -26.18 -10.38
N GLU A 140 -25.98 -26.81 -11.56
CA GLU A 140 -24.93 -26.68 -12.59
C GLU A 140 -24.79 -25.24 -13.10
N ALA A 141 -25.92 -24.56 -13.36
CA ALA A 141 -25.92 -23.16 -13.77
C ALA A 141 -25.35 -22.21 -12.69
N LYS A 142 -25.58 -22.52 -11.41
CA LYS A 142 -25.05 -21.76 -10.28
C LYS A 142 -23.53 -21.90 -10.17
N ASP A 143 -23.02 -23.12 -10.28
CA ASP A 143 -21.59 -23.40 -10.19
C ASP A 143 -20.84 -22.76 -11.36
N TRP A 144 -21.38 -22.90 -12.59
CA TRP A 144 -20.86 -22.23 -13.78
C TRP A 144 -20.82 -20.70 -13.63
N ALA A 145 -21.90 -20.09 -13.14
CA ALA A 145 -21.96 -18.65 -12.92
C ALA A 145 -20.96 -18.19 -11.82
N GLY A 146 -20.78 -19.01 -10.77
CA GLY A 146 -19.80 -18.77 -9.71
C GLY A 146 -18.35 -18.79 -10.21
N GLU A 147 -18.01 -19.72 -11.09
CA GLU A 147 -16.69 -19.80 -11.73
C GLU A 147 -16.41 -18.56 -12.60
N LEU A 148 -17.43 -18.03 -13.28
CA LEU A 148 -17.33 -16.84 -14.11
C LEU A 148 -17.07 -15.56 -13.29
N ILE A 149 -17.73 -15.41 -12.14
CA ILE A 149 -17.61 -14.22 -11.28
C ILE A 149 -16.30 -14.23 -10.49
N SER A 150 -15.87 -15.40 -10.02
CA SER A 150 -14.65 -15.54 -9.21
C SER A 150 -13.35 -15.29 -9.99
N GLY A 151 -13.41 -15.17 -11.33
CA GLY A 151 -12.22 -14.92 -12.16
C GLY A 151 -11.21 -16.07 -12.14
N GLN A 152 -11.61 -17.27 -11.72
CA GLN A 152 -10.74 -18.45 -11.69
C GLN A 152 -10.47 -18.99 -13.09
N SER A 153 -11.49 -19.03 -13.95
CA SER A 153 -11.36 -19.38 -15.36
C SER A 153 -10.83 -18.21 -16.19
N THR A 154 -10.19 -18.51 -17.33
CA THR A 154 -9.76 -17.48 -18.30
C THR A 154 -10.95 -16.67 -18.81
N THR A 155 -12.10 -17.32 -19.04
CA THR A 155 -13.35 -16.66 -19.43
C THR A 155 -13.87 -15.72 -18.34
N GLY A 156 -13.82 -16.14 -17.07
CA GLY A 156 -14.17 -15.29 -15.93
C GLY A 156 -13.27 -14.07 -15.82
N ARG A 157 -11.95 -14.21 -16.00
CA ARG A 157 -11.02 -13.05 -16.03
C ARG A 157 -11.35 -12.07 -17.13
N ILE A 158 -11.67 -12.55 -18.33
CA ILE A 158 -12.10 -11.69 -19.45
C ILE A 158 -13.38 -10.95 -19.08
N LEU A 159 -14.37 -11.66 -18.51
CA LEU A 159 -15.63 -11.05 -18.07
C LEU A 159 -15.38 -9.95 -17.04
N VAL A 160 -14.57 -10.21 -16.01
CA VAL A 160 -14.23 -9.26 -14.95
C VAL A 160 -13.52 -8.03 -15.49
N VAL A 161 -12.53 -8.19 -16.38
CA VAL A 161 -11.85 -7.07 -17.06
C VAL A 161 -12.82 -6.27 -17.92
N LEU A 162 -13.72 -6.95 -18.63
CA LEU A 162 -14.68 -6.31 -19.51
C LEU A 162 -15.74 -5.52 -18.71
N VAL A 163 -16.22 -6.06 -17.59
CA VAL A 163 -17.08 -5.33 -16.63
C VAL A 163 -16.37 -4.08 -16.13
N PHE A 164 -15.08 -4.19 -15.79
CA PHE A 164 -14.28 -3.06 -15.34
C PHE A 164 -14.18 -1.95 -16.41
N VAL A 165 -13.73 -2.29 -17.61
CA VAL A 165 -13.56 -1.33 -18.72
C VAL A 165 -14.90 -0.69 -19.10
N LEU A 166 -15.96 -1.49 -19.22
CA LEU A 166 -17.29 -0.98 -19.56
C LEU A 166 -17.89 -0.12 -18.44
N SER A 167 -17.58 -0.39 -17.16
CA SER A 167 -18.04 0.44 -16.05
C SER A 167 -17.43 1.85 -16.09
N ILE A 168 -16.13 1.94 -16.39
CA ILE A 168 -15.43 3.21 -16.59
C ILE A 168 -15.97 3.92 -17.83
N ALA A 169 -16.10 3.21 -18.96
CA ALA A 169 -16.65 3.79 -20.19
C ALA A 169 -18.08 4.34 -19.99
N SER A 170 -18.94 3.60 -19.27
CA SER A 170 -20.31 4.03 -18.94
C SER A 170 -20.34 5.25 -18.00
N LEU A 171 -19.35 5.40 -17.12
CA LEU A 171 -19.18 6.59 -16.28
C LEU A 171 -18.66 7.79 -17.09
N ILE A 172 -17.74 7.57 -18.04
CA ILE A 172 -17.25 8.61 -18.95
C ILE A 172 -18.39 9.16 -19.82
N ILE A 173 -19.28 8.30 -20.32
CA ILE A 173 -20.48 8.75 -21.05
C ILE A 173 -21.35 9.63 -20.15
N TYR A 174 -21.53 9.27 -18.89
CA TYR A 174 -22.26 10.12 -17.94
C TYR A 174 -21.59 11.49 -17.78
N PHE A 175 -20.26 11.57 -17.65
CA PHE A 175 -19.55 12.85 -17.57
C PHE A 175 -19.66 13.67 -18.85
N TYR A 176 -19.60 13.01 -20.02
CA TYR A 176 -19.78 13.67 -21.31
C TYR A 176 -21.19 14.28 -21.41
N ASP A 177 -22.23 13.50 -21.11
CA ASP A 177 -23.62 13.97 -21.14
C ASP A 177 -23.88 15.09 -20.10
N ALA A 178 -23.32 14.97 -18.89
CA ALA A 178 -23.48 15.94 -17.81
C ALA A 178 -22.66 17.24 -18.00
N SER A 179 -21.63 17.22 -18.84
CA SER A 179 -20.77 18.38 -19.12
C SER A 179 -21.19 19.17 -20.36
N ASN A 180 -22.23 18.74 -21.09
CA ASN A 180 -22.64 19.38 -22.32
C ASN A 180 -23.20 20.81 -22.08
N PRO A 181 -22.86 21.83 -22.90
CA PRO A 181 -23.35 23.20 -22.69
C PRO A 181 -24.87 23.37 -22.85
N HIS A 182 -25.51 22.51 -23.64
CA HIS A 182 -26.97 22.42 -23.81
C HIS A 182 -27.65 21.53 -22.76
N PHE A 183 -26.94 21.21 -21.68
CA PHE A 183 -27.38 20.24 -20.69
C PHE A 183 -28.75 20.62 -20.09
N GLN A 184 -29.66 19.63 -20.12
CA GLN A 184 -30.93 19.62 -19.43
C GLN A 184 -31.13 18.25 -18.80
N VAL A 185 -31.81 18.22 -17.65
CA VAL A 185 -32.04 16.98 -16.90
C VAL A 185 -32.88 15.98 -17.72
N GLU A 186 -33.82 16.47 -18.53
CA GLU A 186 -34.66 15.72 -19.46
C GLU A 186 -34.54 16.36 -20.86
N THR A 187 -34.28 15.56 -21.89
CA THR A 187 -34.18 16.00 -23.29
C THR A 187 -35.02 15.10 -24.20
N CYS A 188 -35.67 15.69 -25.21
CA CYS A 188 -36.61 14.99 -26.09
C CYS A 188 -36.00 14.77 -27.46
N ILE A 189 -34.97 13.91 -27.52
CA ILE A 189 -34.26 13.60 -28.75
C ILE A 189 -34.45 12.10 -29.01
N PRO A 190 -34.88 11.70 -30.22
CA PRO A 190 -35.01 10.30 -30.56
C PRO A 190 -33.65 9.60 -30.61
N LEU A 191 -33.62 8.33 -30.22
CA LEU A 191 -32.41 7.49 -30.13
C LEU A 191 -31.56 7.46 -31.42
N SER A 192 -32.20 7.61 -32.59
CA SER A 192 -31.51 7.60 -33.88
C SER A 192 -30.55 8.79 -34.08
N GLN A 193 -30.80 9.90 -33.38
CA GLN A 193 -30.04 11.14 -33.55
C GLN A 193 -28.90 11.30 -32.52
N SER A 194 -28.92 10.55 -31.41
CA SER A 194 -27.96 10.66 -30.31
C SER A 194 -27.03 9.43 -30.22
N PRO A 195 -25.76 9.53 -30.69
CA PRO A 195 -24.83 8.39 -30.61
C PRO A 195 -24.49 8.01 -29.16
N SER A 196 -24.48 8.96 -28.22
CA SER A 196 -24.21 8.67 -26.79
C SER A 196 -25.27 7.76 -26.17
N GLN A 197 -26.54 7.94 -26.52
CA GLN A 197 -27.65 7.14 -26.01
C GLN A 197 -27.64 5.70 -26.58
N GLN A 198 -27.22 5.53 -27.84
CA GLN A 198 -27.05 4.20 -28.46
C GLN A 198 -25.94 3.40 -27.76
N ILE A 199 -24.80 4.04 -27.50
CA ILE A 199 -23.68 3.41 -26.80
C ILE A 199 -24.07 3.10 -25.35
N ASP A 200 -24.79 4.01 -24.68
CA ASP A 200 -25.28 3.81 -23.32
C ASP A 200 -26.20 2.58 -23.22
N LEU A 201 -27.12 2.43 -24.18
CA LEU A 201 -27.99 1.27 -24.27
C LEU A 201 -27.21 -0.03 -24.43
N ALA A 202 -26.20 -0.06 -25.30
CA ALA A 202 -25.37 -1.24 -25.50
C ALA A 202 -24.67 -1.67 -24.20
N PHE A 203 -24.15 -0.70 -23.42
CA PHE A 203 -23.55 -0.98 -22.12
C PHE A 203 -24.57 -1.47 -21.10
N ASN A 204 -25.78 -0.88 -21.05
CA ASN A 204 -26.83 -1.32 -20.12
C ASN A 204 -27.35 -2.74 -20.44
N ILE A 205 -27.39 -3.15 -21.73
CA ILE A 205 -27.68 -4.54 -22.11
C ILE A 205 -26.61 -5.50 -21.58
N PHE A 206 -25.34 -5.13 -21.71
CA PHE A 206 -24.25 -5.92 -21.13
C PHE A 206 -24.37 -6.04 -19.60
N PHE A 207 -24.63 -4.92 -18.90
CA PHE A 207 -24.83 -4.94 -17.45
C PHE A 207 -26.06 -5.73 -17.01
N LEU A 208 -27.11 -5.78 -17.85
CA LEU A 208 -28.28 -6.62 -17.59
C LEU A 208 -27.92 -8.10 -17.62
N ILE A 209 -27.13 -8.55 -18.60
CA ILE A 209 -26.63 -9.94 -18.65
C ILE A 209 -25.76 -10.22 -17.43
N TYR A 210 -24.86 -9.29 -17.08
CA TYR A 210 -24.00 -9.42 -15.91
C TYR A 210 -24.80 -9.48 -14.59
N PHE A 211 -25.87 -8.70 -14.46
CA PHE A 211 -26.80 -8.76 -13.33
C PHE A 211 -27.43 -10.15 -13.20
N PHE A 212 -27.90 -10.75 -14.29
CA PHE A 212 -28.47 -12.10 -14.26
C PHE A 212 -27.45 -13.18 -13.92
N ILE A 213 -26.20 -13.08 -14.41
CA ILE A 213 -25.12 -14.00 -14.03
C ILE A 213 -24.88 -13.94 -12.51
N ARG A 214 -24.77 -12.73 -11.94
CA ARG A 214 -24.64 -12.54 -10.49
C ARG A 214 -25.86 -13.03 -9.71
N PHE A 215 -27.06 -12.79 -10.22
CA PHE A 215 -28.29 -13.29 -9.62
C PHE A 215 -28.31 -14.82 -9.56
N ILE A 216 -27.87 -15.52 -10.62
CA ILE A 216 -27.82 -16.99 -10.65
C ILE A 216 -26.77 -17.53 -9.67
N ALA A 217 -25.59 -16.92 -9.60
CA ALA A 217 -24.52 -17.33 -8.70
C ALA A 217 -24.85 -17.12 -7.21
N ALA A 218 -25.64 -16.10 -6.86
CA ALA A 218 -25.95 -15.76 -5.48
C ALA A 218 -26.59 -16.93 -4.70
N THR A 219 -26.15 -17.17 -3.47
CA THR A 219 -26.69 -18.21 -2.58
C THR A 219 -28.04 -17.77 -1.99
N ASP A 220 -28.12 -16.56 -1.44
CA ASP A 220 -29.36 -15.93 -1.00
C ASP A 220 -29.80 -14.85 -2.00
N LYS A 221 -30.90 -15.14 -2.71
CA LYS A 221 -31.44 -14.26 -3.73
C LYS A 221 -31.99 -12.96 -3.14
N VAL A 222 -32.54 -12.97 -1.92
CA VAL A 222 -33.14 -11.77 -1.30
C VAL A 222 -32.04 -10.79 -0.89
N TRP A 223 -30.99 -11.29 -0.26
CA TRP A 223 -29.84 -10.47 0.12
C TRP A 223 -29.14 -9.88 -1.09
N PHE A 224 -29.00 -10.65 -2.17
CA PHE A 224 -28.45 -10.15 -3.43
C PHE A 224 -29.26 -8.98 -4.00
N LEU A 225 -30.61 -9.03 -3.96
CA LEU A 225 -31.43 -7.92 -4.45
C LEU A 225 -31.32 -6.65 -3.59
N LEU A 226 -30.93 -6.77 -2.31
CA LEU A 226 -30.69 -5.66 -1.39
C LEU A 226 -29.24 -5.16 -1.36
N GLU A 227 -28.36 -5.74 -2.19
CA GLU A 227 -26.98 -5.33 -2.29
C GLU A 227 -26.85 -3.95 -2.98
N VAL A 228 -25.90 -3.12 -2.55
CA VAL A 228 -25.69 -1.75 -3.08
C VAL A 228 -25.49 -1.77 -4.61
N TYR A 229 -24.77 -2.75 -5.14
CA TYR A 229 -24.54 -2.87 -6.58
C TYR A 229 -25.81 -3.24 -7.37
N SER A 230 -26.71 -4.01 -6.76
CA SER A 230 -28.01 -4.31 -7.35
C SER A 230 -28.88 -3.06 -7.42
N PHE A 231 -28.84 -2.19 -6.39
CA PHE A 231 -29.48 -0.87 -6.45
C PHE A 231 -28.94 0.00 -7.58
N VAL A 232 -27.62 0.03 -7.79
CA VAL A 232 -27.03 0.75 -8.93
C VAL A 232 -27.61 0.24 -10.25
N ASP A 233 -27.73 -1.08 -10.42
CA ASP A 233 -28.31 -1.68 -11.62
C ASP A 233 -29.80 -1.33 -11.79
N TYR A 234 -30.61 -1.35 -10.72
CA TYR A 234 -32.02 -0.95 -10.75
C TYR A 234 -32.24 0.49 -11.15
N PHE A 235 -31.37 1.41 -10.72
CA PHE A 235 -31.51 2.84 -11.02
C PHE A 235 -30.83 3.27 -12.33
N THR A 236 -30.07 2.38 -12.98
CA THR A 236 -29.36 2.70 -14.23
C THR A 236 -29.89 1.92 -15.44
N ILE A 237 -30.31 0.66 -15.27
CA ILE A 237 -30.68 -0.22 -16.38
C ILE A 237 -32.15 0.01 -16.84
N PRO A 238 -33.20 -0.16 -16.00
CA PRO A 238 -34.59 0.06 -16.41
C PRO A 238 -34.88 1.44 -17.02
N PRO A 239 -34.38 2.57 -16.46
CA PRO A 239 -34.60 3.88 -17.06
C PRO A 239 -34.07 4.01 -18.49
N SER A 240 -32.99 3.28 -18.84
CA SER A 240 -32.44 3.28 -20.19
C SER A 240 -33.37 2.63 -21.22
N PHE A 241 -34.13 1.60 -20.83
CA PHE A 241 -35.14 0.98 -21.68
C PHE A 241 -36.40 1.84 -21.80
N VAL A 242 -36.81 2.48 -20.70
CA VAL A 242 -37.93 3.43 -20.71
C VAL A 242 -37.62 4.66 -21.57
N ALA A 243 -36.36 5.09 -21.63
CA ALA A 243 -35.93 6.17 -22.51
C ALA A 243 -36.20 5.90 -23.99
N ILE A 244 -36.14 4.63 -24.40
CA ILE A 244 -36.48 4.19 -25.76
C ILE A 244 -37.99 4.28 -25.97
N TYR A 245 -38.77 3.73 -25.02
CA TYR A 245 -40.23 3.69 -25.12
C TYR A 245 -40.88 5.07 -25.13
N LEU A 246 -40.31 6.02 -24.37
CA LEU A 246 -40.81 7.39 -24.26
C LEU A 246 -40.17 8.36 -25.27
N GLU A 247 -39.20 7.91 -26.08
CA GLU A 247 -38.38 8.75 -26.97
C GLU A 247 -37.79 10.00 -26.26
N ARG A 248 -37.38 9.82 -25.00
CA ARG A 248 -36.86 10.88 -24.12
C ARG A 248 -35.65 10.40 -23.34
N ASN A 249 -34.63 11.24 -23.23
CA ASN A 249 -33.43 10.96 -22.46
C ASN A 249 -33.48 11.67 -21.09
N TRP A 250 -33.18 10.93 -20.02
CA TRP A 250 -33.16 11.44 -18.65
C TRP A 250 -31.81 11.11 -17.99
N LEU A 251 -31.10 12.13 -17.52
CA LEU A 251 -29.81 11.95 -16.83
C LEU A 251 -30.03 11.32 -15.44
N GLY A 252 -31.06 11.75 -14.72
CA GLY A 252 -31.56 11.18 -13.48
C GLY A 252 -30.48 10.64 -12.53
N LEU A 253 -30.56 9.34 -12.22
CA LEU A 253 -29.70 8.63 -11.27
C LEU A 253 -28.47 7.97 -11.93
N ARG A 254 -28.09 8.36 -13.16
CA ARG A 254 -26.91 7.78 -13.85
C ARG A 254 -25.60 7.99 -13.11
N PHE A 255 -25.49 9.00 -12.25
CA PHE A 255 -24.30 9.23 -11.41
C PHE A 255 -24.02 8.08 -10.42
N LEU A 256 -25.01 7.25 -10.10
CA LEU A 256 -24.82 6.05 -9.26
C LEU A 256 -23.83 5.06 -9.89
N ARG A 257 -23.56 5.15 -11.20
CA ARG A 257 -22.51 4.37 -11.87
C ARG A 257 -21.13 4.59 -11.25
N ALA A 258 -20.87 5.74 -10.63
CA ALA A 258 -19.61 6.00 -9.94
C ALA A 258 -19.37 5.06 -8.75
N LEU A 259 -20.44 4.53 -8.11
CA LEU A 259 -20.32 3.55 -7.04
C LEU A 259 -19.71 2.22 -7.52
N ARG A 260 -19.76 1.92 -8.83
CA ARG A 260 -19.12 0.72 -9.38
C ARG A 260 -17.59 0.76 -9.26
N LEU A 261 -16.99 1.95 -9.13
CA LEU A 261 -15.56 2.06 -8.87
C LEU A 261 -15.16 1.35 -7.57
N MET A 262 -16.05 1.24 -6.57
CA MET A 262 -15.78 0.50 -5.31
C MET A 262 -15.38 -0.96 -5.54
N THR A 263 -15.78 -1.56 -6.66
CA THR A 263 -15.41 -2.96 -7.01
C THR A 263 -14.01 -3.08 -7.64
N LEU A 264 -13.38 -1.97 -8.03
CA LEU A 264 -12.05 -1.93 -8.65
C LEU A 264 -10.99 -2.69 -7.84
N PRO A 265 -10.87 -2.50 -6.52
CA PRO A 265 -9.84 -3.19 -5.74
C PRO A 265 -10.02 -4.71 -5.74
N ASP A 266 -11.26 -5.19 -5.64
CA ASP A 266 -11.60 -6.62 -5.68
C ASP A 266 -11.24 -7.23 -7.04
N ILE A 267 -11.56 -6.51 -8.12
CA ILE A 267 -11.21 -6.90 -9.49
C ILE A 267 -9.69 -7.00 -9.67
N LEU A 268 -8.94 -6.01 -9.22
CA LEU A 268 -7.48 -6.02 -9.28
C LEU A 268 -6.85 -7.15 -8.43
N GLN A 269 -7.52 -7.55 -7.34
CA GLN A 269 -7.13 -8.69 -6.54
C GLN A 269 -7.41 -10.02 -7.26
N TYR A 270 -8.58 -10.18 -7.91
CA TYR A 270 -8.90 -11.35 -8.72
C TYR A 270 -7.93 -11.53 -9.89
N LEU A 271 -7.44 -10.43 -10.46
CA LEU A 271 -6.42 -10.44 -11.53
C LEU A 271 -4.99 -10.64 -11.02
N ASN A 272 -4.79 -10.78 -9.70
CA ASN A 272 -3.48 -10.98 -9.05
C ASN A 272 -2.47 -9.86 -9.36
N ILE A 273 -2.95 -8.64 -9.61
CA ILE A 273 -2.13 -7.44 -9.86
C ILE A 273 -1.65 -6.85 -8.53
N MET A 274 -2.54 -6.77 -7.54
CA MET A 274 -2.21 -6.30 -6.20
C MET A 274 -1.95 -7.49 -5.27
N LYS A 275 -0.70 -7.59 -4.79
CA LYS A 275 -0.26 -8.72 -3.94
C LYS A 275 -0.01 -8.31 -2.48
N THR A 276 0.30 -7.05 -2.23
CA THR A 276 0.63 -6.56 -0.89
C THR A 276 -0.61 -6.02 -0.19
N SER A 277 -0.73 -6.31 1.12
CA SER A 277 -1.82 -5.81 1.96
C SER A 277 -1.94 -4.28 1.93
N ASN A 278 -0.79 -3.58 1.95
CA ASN A 278 -0.75 -2.12 1.88
C ASN A 278 -1.30 -1.57 0.56
N ALA A 279 -0.97 -2.21 -0.59
CA ALA A 279 -1.48 -1.77 -1.88
C ALA A 279 -3.00 -2.02 -2.02
N ILE A 280 -3.48 -3.18 -1.53
CA ILE A 280 -4.91 -3.51 -1.55
C ILE A 280 -5.69 -2.50 -0.70
N ARG A 281 -5.23 -2.22 0.52
CA ARG A 281 -5.86 -1.25 1.43
C ARG A 281 -5.84 0.16 0.86
N LEU A 282 -4.73 0.59 0.26
CA LEU A 282 -4.62 1.89 -0.41
C LEU A 282 -5.63 2.01 -1.57
N ALA A 283 -5.72 0.99 -2.43
CA ALA A 283 -6.66 0.98 -3.54
C ALA A 283 -8.12 1.01 -3.07
N GLN A 284 -8.45 0.30 -1.99
CA GLN A 284 -9.77 0.32 -1.36
C GLN A 284 -10.14 1.71 -0.85
N LEU A 285 -9.28 2.35 -0.05
CA LEU A 285 -9.54 3.69 0.47
C LEU A 285 -9.71 4.73 -0.64
N VAL A 286 -8.81 4.73 -1.62
CA VAL A 286 -8.86 5.66 -2.76
C VAL A 286 -10.13 5.45 -3.59
N SER A 287 -10.49 4.20 -3.85
CA SER A 287 -11.69 3.88 -4.62
C SER A 287 -12.97 4.28 -3.90
N ILE A 288 -13.10 3.99 -2.61
CA ILE A 288 -14.27 4.40 -1.81
C ILE A 288 -14.36 5.92 -1.74
N PHE A 289 -13.25 6.62 -1.49
CA PHE A 289 -13.23 8.08 -1.42
C PHE A 289 -13.69 8.74 -2.73
N ILE A 290 -13.12 8.31 -3.86
CA ILE A 290 -13.45 8.84 -5.19
C ILE A 290 -14.90 8.51 -5.57
N SER A 291 -15.34 7.26 -5.39
CA SER A 291 -16.69 6.84 -5.75
C SER A 291 -17.77 7.59 -4.97
N VAL A 292 -17.64 7.69 -3.64
CA VAL A 292 -18.61 8.42 -2.81
C VAL A 292 -18.63 9.91 -3.16
N SER A 293 -17.46 10.52 -3.38
CA SER A 293 -17.36 11.94 -3.75
C SER A 293 -18.02 12.23 -5.10
N LEU A 294 -17.78 11.40 -6.11
CA LEU A 294 -18.39 11.54 -7.44
C LEU A 294 -19.90 11.29 -7.41
N THR A 295 -20.38 10.32 -6.63
CA THR A 295 -21.82 10.05 -6.46
C THR A 295 -22.52 11.19 -5.74
N ALA A 296 -21.94 11.73 -4.66
CA ALA A 296 -22.49 12.87 -3.96
C ALA A 296 -22.52 14.13 -4.85
N ALA A 297 -21.48 14.34 -5.67
CA ALA A 297 -21.45 15.45 -6.62
C ALA A 297 -22.58 15.32 -7.65
N GLY A 298 -22.81 14.10 -8.15
CA GLY A 298 -23.90 13.81 -9.07
C GLY A 298 -25.28 13.99 -8.44
N PHE A 299 -25.43 13.68 -7.15
CA PHE A 299 -26.67 13.90 -6.42
C PHE A 299 -26.99 15.40 -6.28
N ILE A 300 -26.00 16.22 -5.89
CA ILE A 300 -26.16 17.68 -5.83
C ILE A 300 -26.41 18.26 -7.22
N HIS A 301 -25.66 17.81 -8.23
CA HIS A 301 -25.85 18.20 -9.62
C HIS A 301 -27.28 17.92 -10.10
N LEU A 302 -27.86 16.77 -9.72
CA LEU A 302 -29.25 16.46 -10.04
C LEU A 302 -30.22 17.41 -9.31
N LEU A 303 -30.04 17.62 -8.00
CA LEU A 303 -30.97 18.43 -7.19
C LEU A 303 -30.95 19.91 -7.60
N GLU A 304 -29.78 20.52 -7.76
CA GLU A 304 -29.63 21.93 -8.09
C GLU A 304 -30.11 22.24 -9.52
N ASN A 305 -29.82 21.37 -10.50
CA ASN A 305 -30.25 21.58 -11.88
C ASN A 305 -31.73 21.21 -12.11
N SER A 306 -32.31 20.32 -11.31
CA SER A 306 -33.74 19.99 -11.42
C SER A 306 -34.63 21.06 -10.81
N GLY A 307 -34.21 21.64 -9.68
CA GLY A 307 -35.02 22.53 -8.83
C GLY A 307 -35.87 21.76 -7.80
N ASP A 308 -36.53 22.49 -6.90
CA ASP A 308 -37.37 21.90 -5.86
C ASP A 308 -38.78 21.57 -6.40
N PRO A 309 -39.29 20.33 -6.21
CA PRO A 309 -40.65 19.95 -6.63
C PRO A 309 -41.75 20.78 -5.95
N PHE A 310 -41.52 21.22 -4.70
CA PHE A 310 -42.49 22.00 -3.93
C PHE A 310 -42.67 23.45 -4.42
N GLN A 311 -41.74 23.95 -5.24
CA GLN A 311 -41.80 25.28 -5.86
C GLN A 311 -42.03 25.16 -7.37
N ASN A 312 -42.71 24.10 -7.83
CA ASN A 312 -42.95 23.81 -9.24
C ASN A 312 -41.68 23.85 -10.12
N PHE A 313 -40.50 23.55 -9.55
CA PHE A 313 -39.20 23.60 -10.23
C PHE A 313 -38.81 24.99 -10.77
N GLU A 314 -39.27 26.07 -10.14
CA GLU A 314 -38.99 27.45 -10.56
C GLU A 314 -37.60 27.97 -10.11
N ASN A 315 -36.91 27.24 -9.22
CA ASN A 315 -35.65 27.66 -8.60
C ASN A 315 -34.39 26.85 -9.02
N PRO A 316 -34.18 26.49 -10.31
CA PRO A 316 -32.99 25.74 -10.71
C PRO A 316 -31.74 26.63 -10.69
N GLN A 317 -30.65 26.11 -10.14
CA GLN A 317 -29.32 26.70 -10.27
C GLN A 317 -28.52 25.87 -11.28
N ARG A 318 -28.26 26.46 -12.45
CA ARG A 318 -27.45 25.79 -13.47
C ARG A 318 -26.00 25.73 -13.03
N ILE A 319 -25.56 24.56 -12.60
CA ILE A 319 -24.18 24.25 -12.23
C ILE A 319 -23.73 23.02 -13.00
N THR A 320 -22.49 23.05 -13.46
CA THR A 320 -21.88 21.91 -14.14
C THR A 320 -21.53 20.81 -13.14
N TYR A 321 -21.41 19.57 -13.63
CA TYR A 321 -21.01 18.44 -12.78
C TYR A 321 -19.65 18.69 -12.10
N TRP A 322 -18.68 19.26 -12.83
CA TRP A 322 -17.34 19.54 -12.30
C TRP A 322 -17.33 20.64 -11.24
N GLU A 323 -18.19 21.65 -11.35
CA GLU A 323 -18.40 22.65 -10.30
C GLU A 323 -18.96 22.00 -9.02
N CYS A 324 -19.81 20.98 -9.14
CA CYS A 324 -20.31 20.22 -7.99
C CYS A 324 -19.19 19.39 -7.33
N VAL A 325 -18.31 18.77 -8.12
CA VAL A 325 -17.14 18.04 -7.61
C VAL A 325 -16.20 18.98 -6.86
N TYR A 326 -15.89 20.14 -7.43
CA TYR A 326 -15.09 21.17 -6.78
C TYR A 326 -15.73 21.65 -5.46
N PHE A 327 -17.02 22.01 -5.51
CA PHE A 327 -17.77 22.45 -4.33
C PHE A 327 -17.73 21.40 -3.21
N LEU A 328 -17.91 20.13 -3.55
CA LEU A 328 -17.87 19.04 -2.58
C LEU A 328 -16.48 18.83 -1.99
N LEU A 329 -15.43 18.88 -2.80
CA LEU A 329 -14.05 18.71 -2.31
C LEU A 329 -13.69 19.84 -1.33
N VAL A 330 -14.02 21.09 -1.68
CA VAL A 330 -13.82 22.29 -0.83
C VAL A 330 -14.61 22.19 0.48
N THR A 331 -15.81 21.62 0.43
CA THR A 331 -16.67 21.45 1.61
C THR A 331 -16.17 20.32 2.51
N MET A 332 -15.78 19.16 1.95
CA MET A 332 -15.22 18.03 2.70
C MET A 332 -13.89 18.38 3.36
N SER A 333 -13.06 19.19 2.70
CA SER A 333 -11.81 19.69 3.28
C SER A 333 -12.01 20.82 4.30
N THR A 334 -13.25 21.21 4.61
CA THR A 334 -13.62 22.28 5.56
C THR A 334 -13.11 23.69 5.17
N VAL A 335 -12.80 23.91 3.89
CA VAL A 335 -12.27 25.20 3.40
C VAL A 335 -13.40 26.20 3.20
N GLY A 336 -14.46 25.82 2.48
CA GLY A 336 -15.70 26.60 2.37
C GLY A 336 -15.54 28.01 1.82
N TYR A 337 -14.99 28.16 0.59
CA TYR A 337 -14.78 29.48 -0.03
C TYR A 337 -16.06 30.32 -0.18
N GLY A 338 -17.23 29.67 -0.37
CA GLY A 338 -18.52 30.35 -0.54
C GLY A 338 -18.75 30.95 -1.92
N ASP A 339 -17.88 30.65 -2.88
CA ASP A 339 -17.99 30.99 -4.30
C ASP A 339 -19.14 30.22 -4.98
N ILE A 340 -19.28 28.94 -4.65
CA ILE A 340 -20.39 28.08 -5.08
C ILE A 340 -21.09 27.54 -3.83
N TYR A 341 -22.43 27.58 -3.83
CA TYR A 341 -23.26 27.04 -2.76
C TYR A 341 -24.60 26.56 -3.32
N CYS A 342 -25.24 25.64 -2.60
CA CYS A 342 -26.56 25.10 -2.95
C CYS A 342 -27.67 26.11 -2.65
N LYS A 343 -28.52 26.42 -3.64
CA LYS A 343 -29.69 27.29 -3.43
C LYS A 343 -30.96 26.50 -3.16
N THR A 344 -31.08 25.29 -3.70
CA THR A 344 -32.28 24.46 -3.55
C THR A 344 -32.42 23.93 -2.12
N THR A 345 -33.66 23.80 -1.64
CA THR A 345 -33.96 23.33 -0.29
C THR A 345 -33.53 21.87 -0.11
N LEU A 346 -33.79 21.03 -1.12
CA LEU A 346 -33.41 19.62 -1.10
C LEU A 346 -31.88 19.43 -1.08
N ALA A 347 -31.12 20.18 -1.88
CA ALA A 347 -29.66 20.06 -1.87
C ALA A 347 -29.05 20.59 -0.57
N ARG A 348 -29.59 21.65 0.02
CA ARG A 348 -29.15 22.12 1.35
C ARG A 348 -29.38 21.07 2.43
N LEU A 349 -30.54 20.41 2.43
CA LEU A 349 -30.83 19.32 3.36
C LEU A 349 -29.83 18.17 3.17
N PHE A 350 -29.57 17.76 1.93
CA PHE A 350 -28.54 16.77 1.63
C PHE A 350 -27.17 17.19 2.14
N MET A 351 -26.76 18.44 1.91
CA MET A 351 -25.46 18.95 2.35
C MET A 351 -25.29 18.91 3.88
N VAL A 352 -26.34 19.15 4.65
CA VAL A 352 -26.26 19.03 6.13
C VAL A 352 -25.87 17.61 6.55
N PHE A 353 -26.52 16.58 5.98
CA PHE A 353 -26.17 15.19 6.26
C PHE A 353 -24.82 14.80 5.66
N PHE A 354 -24.53 15.28 4.45
CA PHE A 354 -23.29 14.98 3.76
C PHE A 354 -22.07 15.56 4.46
N ILE A 355 -22.16 16.77 5.04
CA ILE A 355 -21.04 17.36 5.80
C ILE A 355 -20.68 16.50 7.01
N LEU A 356 -21.68 15.96 7.73
CA LEU A 356 -21.42 15.09 8.88
C LEU A 356 -20.66 13.81 8.49
N GLY A 357 -21.07 13.15 7.39
CA GLY A 357 -20.40 11.94 6.90
C GLY A 357 -19.09 12.21 6.17
N GLY A 358 -19.07 13.23 5.32
CA GLY A 358 -17.94 13.62 4.48
C GLY A 358 -16.76 14.13 5.28
N LEU A 359 -16.99 14.87 6.37
CA LEU A 359 -15.92 15.31 7.27
C LEU A 359 -15.28 14.12 8.00
N ALA A 360 -16.08 13.16 8.47
CA ALA A 360 -15.57 11.93 9.10
C ALA A 360 -14.77 11.07 8.11
N MET A 361 -15.25 10.95 6.86
CA MET A 361 -14.55 10.25 5.79
C MET A 361 -13.23 10.94 5.43
N PHE A 362 -13.23 12.26 5.22
CA PHE A 362 -12.04 13.00 4.86
C PHE A 362 -10.98 12.95 5.97
N ALA A 363 -11.39 13.13 7.23
CA ALA A 363 -10.50 13.13 8.39
C ALA A 363 -9.87 11.76 8.68
N SER A 364 -10.51 10.65 8.28
CA SER A 364 -9.98 9.29 8.47
C SER A 364 -9.17 8.81 7.26
N TYR A 365 -9.70 8.97 6.05
CA TYR A 365 -9.12 8.35 4.87
C TYR A 365 -7.86 9.09 4.37
N VAL A 366 -7.83 10.43 4.44
CA VAL A 366 -6.70 11.20 3.91
C VAL A 366 -5.39 10.94 4.69
N PRO A 367 -5.37 10.97 6.03
CA PRO A 367 -4.16 10.61 6.79
C PRO A 367 -3.71 9.17 6.55
N GLU A 368 -4.66 8.23 6.51
CA GLU A 368 -4.34 6.81 6.29
C GLU A 368 -3.74 6.55 4.90
N ILE A 369 -4.26 7.23 3.86
CA ILE A 369 -3.67 7.22 2.51
C ILE A 369 -2.25 7.81 2.56
N ALA A 370 -2.04 8.90 3.28
CA ALA A 370 -0.72 9.53 3.40
C ALA A 370 0.29 8.60 4.08
N ASP A 371 -0.10 7.91 5.15
CA ASP A 371 0.75 6.94 5.85
C ASP A 371 1.10 5.74 4.96
N LEU A 372 0.13 5.20 4.22
CA LEU A 372 0.36 4.07 3.31
C LEU A 372 1.28 4.42 2.14
N ILE A 373 1.19 5.64 1.61
CA ILE A 373 2.10 6.14 0.56
C ILE A 373 3.48 6.45 1.15
N GLY A 374 3.53 6.99 2.37
CA GLY A 374 4.74 7.33 3.11
C GLY A 374 5.55 6.12 3.59
N ALA A 375 4.90 4.95 3.77
CA ALA A 375 5.54 3.70 4.19
C ALA A 375 6.48 3.08 3.14
N ARG A 376 6.72 3.73 1.99
CA ARG A 376 7.68 3.28 1.00
C ARG A 376 9.11 3.33 1.58
N GLN A 377 9.81 2.20 1.58
CA GLN A 377 11.19 2.12 2.04
C GLN A 377 12.09 3.08 1.27
N LYS A 378 12.57 4.12 1.97
CA LYS A 378 13.47 5.16 1.44
C LYS A 378 14.83 4.62 0.99
N TYR A 379 15.35 3.63 1.74
CA TYR A 379 16.66 3.01 1.53
C TYR A 379 16.56 1.65 0.83
N GLY A 380 15.57 1.50 -0.05
CA GLY A 380 15.48 0.37 -0.97
C GLY A 380 16.32 0.60 -2.23
N GLY A 381 15.98 -0.09 -3.33
CA GLY A 381 16.71 0.02 -4.60
C GLY A 381 17.95 -0.88 -4.65
N GLN A 382 18.73 -0.80 -5.73
CA GLN A 382 19.91 -1.63 -5.98
C GLN A 382 21.13 -0.75 -6.23
N TYR A 383 22.29 -1.17 -5.74
CA TYR A 383 23.56 -0.50 -6.02
C TYR A 383 23.88 -0.57 -7.52
N LYS A 384 24.04 0.60 -8.13
CA LYS A 384 24.40 0.75 -9.54
C LYS A 384 25.85 1.19 -9.61
N GLY A 385 26.76 0.26 -9.30
CA GLY A 385 28.19 0.55 -9.32
C GLY A 385 28.64 1.15 -10.65
N GLU A 386 29.57 2.10 -10.55
CA GLU A 386 30.25 2.68 -11.71
C GLU A 386 31.35 1.73 -12.22
N HIS A 387 31.49 1.65 -13.55
CA HIS A 387 32.45 0.73 -14.15
C HIS A 387 33.89 1.14 -13.79
N GLY A 388 34.62 0.26 -13.12
CA GLY A 388 36.02 0.47 -12.73
C GLY A 388 36.23 1.05 -11.32
N LYS A 389 35.17 1.48 -10.63
CA LYS A 389 35.26 1.81 -9.20
C LYS A 389 35.07 0.57 -8.35
N LYS A 390 35.89 0.44 -7.32
CA LYS A 390 35.74 -0.61 -6.32
C LYS A 390 34.77 -0.14 -5.24
N HIS A 391 33.97 -1.05 -4.72
CA HIS A 391 33.16 -0.80 -3.54
C HIS A 391 33.40 -1.83 -2.45
N ILE A 392 33.10 -1.43 -1.23
CA ILE A 392 33.20 -2.23 -0.03
C ILE A 392 31.85 -2.27 0.65
N VAL A 393 31.46 -3.45 1.14
CA VAL A 393 30.20 -3.63 1.86
C VAL A 393 30.48 -3.71 3.36
N VAL A 394 29.89 -2.80 4.14
CA VAL A 394 29.97 -2.78 5.60
C VAL A 394 28.64 -3.24 6.18
N CYS A 395 28.68 -4.21 7.09
CA CYS A 395 27.51 -4.75 7.77
C CYS A 395 27.80 -5.03 9.25
N GLY A 396 26.83 -5.58 9.96
CA GLY A 396 26.94 -5.86 11.40
C GLY A 396 26.33 -4.73 12.24
N PHE A 397 27.05 -4.30 13.28
CA PHE A 397 26.63 -3.22 14.16
C PHE A 397 26.93 -1.85 13.56
N ILE A 398 25.89 -1.19 13.03
CA ILE A 398 25.97 0.10 12.33
C ILE A 398 25.24 1.14 13.18
N THR A 399 26.00 2.09 13.72
CA THR A 399 25.53 3.22 14.53
C THR A 399 26.27 4.49 14.13
N PHE A 400 25.79 5.67 14.54
CA PHE A 400 26.49 6.92 14.27
C PHE A 400 27.96 6.90 14.73
N GLU A 401 28.23 6.44 15.96
CA GLU A 401 29.59 6.40 16.52
C GLU A 401 30.49 5.44 15.73
N SER A 402 30.04 4.21 15.48
CA SER A 402 30.82 3.21 14.75
C SER A 402 31.11 3.63 13.31
N VAL A 403 30.12 4.17 12.61
CA VAL A 403 30.26 4.66 11.23
C VAL A 403 31.12 5.91 11.18
N SER A 404 30.96 6.85 12.10
CA SER A 404 31.76 8.08 12.11
C SER A 404 33.24 7.77 12.31
N HIS A 405 33.59 6.92 13.27
CA HIS A 405 34.98 6.51 13.47
C HIS A 405 35.52 5.73 12.27
N PHE A 406 34.73 4.80 11.72
CA PHE A 406 35.11 4.06 10.52
C PHE A 406 35.39 4.99 9.34
N LEU A 407 34.49 5.93 9.03
CA LEU A 407 34.64 6.84 7.89
C LEU A 407 35.80 7.84 8.10
N GLN A 408 36.05 8.28 9.34
CA GLN A 408 37.19 9.15 9.64
C GLN A 408 38.53 8.49 9.33
N ASP A 409 38.67 7.21 9.69
CA ASP A 409 39.91 6.46 9.43
C ASP A 409 39.99 5.98 7.97
N PHE A 410 38.86 5.55 7.39
CA PHE A 410 38.80 4.96 6.06
C PHE A 410 38.91 5.98 4.93
N LEU A 411 38.27 7.15 5.08
CA LEU A 411 38.26 8.22 4.07
C LEU A 411 39.27 9.34 4.39
N HIS A 412 40.28 9.07 5.22
CA HIS A 412 41.29 10.06 5.60
C HIS A 412 42.12 10.52 4.40
N GLU A 413 42.53 11.80 4.39
CA GLU A 413 43.27 12.42 3.28
C GLU A 413 44.67 11.81 3.06
N ASP A 414 45.27 11.25 4.11
CA ASP A 414 46.60 10.63 4.08
C ASP A 414 46.60 9.24 3.39
N ARG A 415 45.45 8.74 2.92
CA ARG A 415 45.33 7.50 2.15
C ARG A 415 45.54 7.79 0.66
N GLU A 416 46.38 7.00 0.00
CA GLU A 416 46.67 7.16 -1.44
C GLU A 416 45.50 6.72 -2.34
N ASP A 417 44.75 5.68 -1.96
CA ASP A 417 43.62 5.12 -2.72
C ASP A 417 42.27 5.59 -2.16
N VAL A 418 41.71 6.66 -2.71
CA VAL A 418 40.47 7.30 -2.20
C VAL A 418 39.23 7.05 -3.07
N ASP A 419 39.38 6.37 -4.20
CA ASP A 419 38.30 6.02 -5.15
C ASP A 419 37.63 4.68 -4.81
N VAL A 420 37.27 4.50 -3.54
CA VAL A 420 36.49 3.36 -3.05
C VAL A 420 35.17 3.83 -2.47
N GLU A 421 34.08 3.25 -2.94
CA GLU A 421 32.73 3.52 -2.42
C GLU A 421 32.40 2.58 -1.25
N VAL A 422 31.75 3.12 -0.21
CA VAL A 422 31.38 2.39 1.00
C VAL A 422 29.87 2.20 1.03
N ILE A 423 29.44 0.95 1.01
CA ILE A 423 28.04 0.56 1.04
C ILE A 423 27.69 -0.01 2.40
N PHE A 424 26.80 0.63 3.14
CA PHE A 424 26.28 0.13 4.41
C PHE A 424 25.02 -0.71 4.20
N LEU A 425 24.99 -1.94 4.72
CA LEU A 425 23.83 -2.83 4.69
C LEU A 425 23.36 -3.15 6.12
N HIS A 426 22.21 -2.62 6.51
CA HIS A 426 21.65 -2.79 7.85
C HIS A 426 20.12 -2.94 7.85
N ARG A 427 19.57 -3.72 8.81
CA ARG A 427 18.12 -3.99 8.87
C ARG A 427 17.31 -2.79 9.31
N VAL A 428 17.84 -2.05 10.27
CA VAL A 428 17.20 -0.89 10.88
C VAL A 428 17.50 0.35 10.02
N PRO A 429 16.51 1.19 9.69
CA PRO A 429 16.78 2.45 8.99
C PRO A 429 17.68 3.36 9.83
N PRO A 430 18.51 4.21 9.21
CA PRO A 430 19.43 5.07 9.93
C PRO A 430 18.68 6.17 10.68
N ASP A 431 19.14 6.49 11.88
CA ASP A 431 18.67 7.64 12.64
C ASP A 431 19.05 8.96 11.93
N LEU A 432 18.41 10.06 12.31
CA LEU A 432 18.60 11.37 11.67
C LEU A 432 20.07 11.84 11.65
N GLU A 433 20.84 11.52 12.69
CA GLU A 433 22.27 11.85 12.78
C GLU A 433 23.09 11.07 11.74
N LEU A 434 22.80 9.77 11.62
CA LEU A 434 23.46 8.88 10.66
C LEU A 434 23.04 9.22 9.22
N GLU A 435 21.78 9.59 9.00
CA GLU A 435 21.33 10.13 7.71
C GLU A 435 22.08 11.43 7.35
N GLY A 436 22.30 12.32 8.33
CA GLY A 436 23.11 13.53 8.15
C GLY A 436 24.55 13.22 7.77
N LEU A 437 25.14 12.18 8.38
CA LEU A 437 26.50 11.72 8.08
C LEU A 437 26.63 11.16 6.65
N PHE A 438 25.66 10.35 6.21
CA PHE A 438 25.63 9.82 4.84
C PHE A 438 25.44 10.93 3.81
N LYS A 439 24.59 11.92 4.08
CA LYS A 439 24.42 13.09 3.19
C LYS A 439 25.68 13.92 3.04
N ARG A 440 26.51 14.04 4.09
CA ARG A 440 27.82 14.71 4.01
C ARG A 440 28.79 14.01 3.07
N HIS A 441 28.70 12.68 2.96
CA HIS A 441 29.59 11.85 2.15
C HIS A 441 28.85 11.22 0.96
N PHE A 442 27.87 11.93 0.39
CA PHE A 442 26.93 11.39 -0.60
C PHE A 442 27.59 10.78 -1.85
N THR A 443 28.78 11.25 -2.25
CA THR A 443 29.49 10.72 -3.42
C THR A 443 30.26 9.43 -3.16
N LYS A 444 30.49 9.08 -1.88
CA LYS A 444 31.33 7.93 -1.48
C LYS A 444 30.58 6.92 -0.63
N VAL A 445 29.45 7.30 -0.03
CA VAL A 445 28.75 6.48 0.95
C VAL A 445 27.29 6.32 0.57
N GLU A 446 26.87 5.07 0.45
CA GLU A 446 25.47 4.69 0.25
C GLU A 446 24.98 3.76 1.36
N PHE A 447 23.68 3.81 1.66
CA PHE A 447 23.04 2.97 2.66
C PHE A 447 21.86 2.21 2.07
N PHE A 448 21.81 0.90 2.30
CA PHE A 448 20.72 0.02 1.91
C PHE A 448 20.10 -0.64 3.14
N GLN A 449 18.77 -0.61 3.23
CA GLN A 449 18.03 -1.25 4.29
C GLN A 449 17.79 -2.73 3.95
N GLY A 450 18.44 -3.65 4.66
CA GLY A 450 18.34 -5.09 4.43
C GLY A 450 19.26 -5.91 5.34
N THR A 451 19.40 -7.21 5.06
CA THR A 451 20.20 -8.13 5.85
C THR A 451 21.14 -8.96 4.98
N VAL A 452 22.38 -9.14 5.43
CA VAL A 452 23.35 -10.06 4.80
C VAL A 452 22.96 -11.54 4.86
N MET A 453 21.89 -11.88 5.59
CA MET A 453 21.36 -13.24 5.68
C MET A 453 20.47 -13.60 4.47
N ASP A 454 20.02 -12.59 3.72
CA ASP A 454 19.17 -12.77 2.55
C ASP A 454 20.02 -12.60 1.28
N SER A 455 19.99 -13.62 0.42
CA SER A 455 20.65 -13.61 -0.88
C SER A 455 20.16 -12.49 -1.81
N VAL A 456 18.90 -12.06 -1.68
CA VAL A 456 18.33 -10.97 -2.49
C VAL A 456 19.00 -9.65 -2.13
N ASP A 457 19.18 -9.39 -0.83
CA ASP A 457 19.86 -8.20 -0.33
C ASP A 457 21.35 -8.20 -0.68
N LEU A 458 22.00 -9.36 -0.67
CA LEU A 458 23.39 -9.52 -1.12
C LEU A 458 23.56 -9.22 -2.62
N THR A 459 22.63 -9.68 -3.45
CA THR A 459 22.58 -9.36 -4.89
C THR A 459 22.34 -7.85 -5.12
N ARG A 460 21.54 -7.23 -4.24
CA ARG A 460 21.17 -5.83 -4.32
C ARG A 460 22.34 -4.88 -4.01
N VAL A 461 23.25 -5.29 -3.14
CA VAL A 461 24.49 -4.56 -2.85
C VAL A 461 25.68 -5.03 -3.70
N LYS A 462 25.45 -5.97 -4.64
CA LYS A 462 26.47 -6.57 -5.50
C LYS A 462 27.70 -7.04 -4.71
N ILE A 463 27.48 -7.90 -3.72
CA ILE A 463 28.54 -8.40 -2.86
C ILE A 463 29.60 -9.21 -3.65
N ASP A 464 29.21 -9.81 -4.77
CA ASP A 464 30.07 -10.57 -5.68
C ASP A 464 31.09 -9.69 -6.43
N GLU A 465 30.73 -8.45 -6.74
CA GLU A 465 31.61 -7.45 -7.38
C GLU A 465 32.40 -6.64 -6.33
N ALA A 466 32.12 -6.78 -5.04
CA ALA A 466 32.77 -6.01 -3.96
C ALA A 466 34.22 -6.46 -3.72
N ASP A 467 35.10 -5.50 -3.40
CA ASP A 467 36.51 -5.79 -3.11
C ASP A 467 36.69 -6.46 -1.74
N ALA A 468 35.87 -6.04 -0.76
CA ALA A 468 35.84 -6.64 0.57
C ALA A 468 34.48 -6.44 1.26
N CYS A 469 34.20 -7.29 2.25
CA CYS A 469 33.11 -7.11 3.19
C CYS A 469 33.62 -6.98 4.63
N LEU A 470 33.21 -5.92 5.33
CA LEU A 470 33.54 -5.69 6.73
C LEU A 470 32.33 -5.97 7.62
N VAL A 471 32.53 -6.76 8.66
CA VAL A 471 31.52 -7.11 9.66
C VAL A 471 31.91 -6.47 11.00
N LEU A 472 31.19 -5.42 11.38
CA LEU A 472 31.40 -4.67 12.63
C LEU A 472 30.65 -5.33 13.80
N ALA A 473 31.27 -5.34 14.98
CA ALA A 473 30.69 -5.91 16.20
C ALA A 473 30.29 -4.82 17.20
N ASN A 474 29.21 -5.06 17.95
CA ASN A 474 28.87 -4.23 19.10
C ASN A 474 29.82 -4.47 20.28
N LYS A 475 30.75 -3.54 20.49
CA LYS A 475 31.76 -3.58 21.56
C LYS A 475 31.16 -3.56 22.97
N TYR A 476 29.92 -3.11 23.12
CA TYR A 476 29.23 -2.92 24.40
C TYR A 476 28.04 -3.88 24.56
N SER A 477 28.02 -4.99 23.80
CA SER A 477 26.97 -6.01 23.94
C SER A 477 26.93 -6.60 25.35
N PRO A 478 25.75 -6.77 25.97
CA PRO A 478 25.63 -7.44 27.26
C PRO A 478 26.01 -8.93 27.19
N ASP A 479 25.83 -9.54 26.02
CA ASP A 479 26.24 -10.91 25.72
C ASP A 479 27.22 -10.89 24.52
N PRO A 480 28.54 -10.96 24.79
CA PRO A 480 29.56 -10.99 23.74
C PRO A 480 29.51 -12.24 22.88
N ASP A 481 29.12 -13.39 23.44
CA ASP A 481 29.09 -14.67 22.72
C ASP A 481 27.93 -14.69 21.71
N ALA A 482 26.77 -14.14 22.07
CA ALA A 482 25.65 -13.99 21.15
C ALA A 482 25.96 -13.03 19.99
N GLU A 483 26.66 -11.94 20.24
CA GLU A 483 27.09 -10.99 19.19
C GLU A 483 28.11 -11.63 18.23
N ASP A 484 29.07 -12.37 18.77
CA ASP A 484 30.04 -13.13 17.97
C ASP A 484 29.36 -14.21 17.15
N ALA A 485 28.42 -14.96 17.73
CA ALA A 485 27.64 -15.96 17.00
C ALA A 485 26.86 -15.32 15.83
N ALA A 486 26.25 -14.14 16.04
CA ALA A 486 25.59 -13.41 14.97
C ALA A 486 26.58 -12.98 13.87
N ASN A 487 27.76 -12.49 14.22
CA ASN A 487 28.81 -12.12 13.26
C ASN A 487 29.33 -13.32 12.46
N ILE A 488 29.56 -14.46 13.12
CA ILE A 488 29.95 -15.71 12.46
C ILE A 488 28.87 -16.14 11.45
N MET A 489 27.59 -16.06 11.82
CA MET A 489 26.49 -16.37 10.89
C MET A 489 26.44 -15.43 9.70
N ARG A 490 26.75 -14.13 9.89
CA ARG A 490 26.87 -13.16 8.77
C ARG A 490 28.01 -13.57 7.82
N VAL A 491 29.17 -13.95 8.35
CA VAL A 491 30.31 -14.43 7.56
C VAL A 491 29.93 -15.69 6.77
N ILE A 492 29.27 -16.68 7.40
CA ILE A 492 28.80 -17.89 6.73
C ILE A 492 27.86 -17.53 5.57
N SER A 493 26.92 -16.62 5.79
CA SER A 493 25.98 -16.19 4.74
C SER A 493 26.70 -15.55 3.55
N ILE A 494 27.65 -14.64 3.82
CA ILE A 494 28.44 -13.98 2.78
C ILE A 494 29.29 -15.00 1.99
N LYS A 495 30.02 -15.87 2.70
CA LYS A 495 30.88 -16.90 2.10
C LYS A 495 30.11 -17.98 1.35
N ASN A 496 28.86 -18.24 1.75
CA ASN A 496 27.96 -19.15 1.05
C ASN A 496 27.44 -18.52 -0.26
N TYR A 497 27.30 -17.20 -0.32
CA TYR A 497 26.91 -16.48 -1.53
C TYR A 497 28.10 -16.26 -2.49
N SER A 498 29.21 -15.73 -1.96
CA SER A 498 30.48 -15.52 -2.68
C SER A 498 31.64 -16.06 -1.85
N ALA A 499 32.21 -17.19 -2.26
CA ALA A 499 33.32 -17.81 -1.54
C ALA A 499 34.64 -17.03 -1.68
N ASP A 500 34.80 -16.31 -2.81
CA ASP A 500 36.05 -15.67 -3.20
C ASP A 500 36.25 -14.27 -2.58
N ILE A 501 35.19 -13.65 -2.04
CA ILE A 501 35.26 -12.31 -1.44
C ILE A 501 36.15 -12.29 -0.19
N ARG A 502 36.93 -11.23 -0.01
CA ARG A 502 37.66 -10.95 1.23
C ARG A 502 36.70 -10.52 2.35
N VAL A 503 36.72 -11.20 3.49
CA VAL A 503 35.89 -10.85 4.65
C VAL A 503 36.74 -10.48 5.86
N ILE A 504 36.51 -9.30 6.42
CA ILE A 504 37.15 -8.82 7.65
C ILE A 504 36.08 -8.74 8.74
N VAL A 505 36.22 -9.51 9.81
CA VAL A 505 35.22 -9.60 10.88
C VAL A 505 35.80 -9.21 12.22
N GLN A 506 35.04 -8.44 12.99
CA GLN A 506 35.33 -8.17 14.38
C GLN A 506 34.68 -9.22 15.27
N LEU A 507 35.47 -9.80 16.18
CA LEU A 507 34.98 -10.69 17.24
C LEU A 507 35.36 -10.14 18.61
N MET A 508 34.52 -10.38 19.60
CA MET A 508 34.70 -9.98 20.98
C MET A 508 35.60 -10.98 21.71
N GLN A 509 35.30 -12.29 21.62
CA GLN A 509 35.96 -13.35 22.36
C GLN A 509 36.93 -14.18 21.50
N TYR A 510 38.01 -14.65 22.12
CA TYR A 510 39.04 -15.42 21.42
C TYR A 510 38.58 -16.83 21.05
N HIS A 511 37.84 -17.52 21.92
CA HIS A 511 37.40 -18.91 21.64
C HIS A 511 36.46 -18.99 20.43
N ASN A 512 35.66 -17.94 20.18
CA ASN A 512 34.76 -17.89 19.03
C ASN A 512 35.49 -17.79 17.68
N LYS A 513 36.76 -17.35 17.67
CA LYS A 513 37.61 -17.31 16.48
C LYS A 513 37.81 -18.68 15.84
N ALA A 514 37.79 -19.75 16.63
CA ALA A 514 37.96 -21.11 16.15
C ALA A 514 36.84 -21.54 15.18
N TYR A 515 35.62 -21.02 15.36
CA TYR A 515 34.49 -21.37 14.49
C TYR A 515 34.66 -20.85 13.06
N LEU A 516 35.31 -19.69 12.88
CA LEU A 516 35.57 -19.12 11.55
C LEU A 516 36.58 -19.97 10.76
N LEU A 517 37.59 -20.52 11.45
CA LEU A 517 38.59 -21.38 10.82
C LEU A 517 38.03 -22.73 10.35
N ASN A 518 36.86 -23.12 10.86
CA ASN A 518 36.17 -24.34 10.44
C ASN A 518 35.28 -24.13 9.20
N ILE A 519 35.12 -22.88 8.74
CA ILE A 519 34.36 -22.58 7.52
C ILE A 519 35.22 -22.96 6.31
N PRO A 520 34.75 -23.80 5.37
CA PRO A 520 35.58 -24.30 4.27
C PRO A 520 36.02 -23.21 3.29
N SER A 521 35.21 -22.18 3.11
CA SER A 521 35.49 -21.03 2.24
C SER A 521 36.30 -19.92 2.92
N TRP A 522 36.70 -20.09 4.19
CA TRP A 522 37.51 -19.12 4.91
C TRP A 522 39.00 -19.35 4.59
N ASP A 523 39.65 -18.37 3.96
CA ASP A 523 41.04 -18.49 3.53
C ASP A 523 41.85 -17.24 3.91
N TRP A 524 42.67 -17.38 4.95
CA TRP A 524 43.58 -16.34 5.42
C TRP A 524 44.59 -15.90 4.34
N ARG A 525 44.90 -16.74 3.35
CA ARG A 525 45.83 -16.39 2.25
C ARG A 525 45.23 -15.36 1.30
N ARG A 526 43.91 -15.26 1.25
CA ARG A 526 43.16 -14.28 0.45
C ARG A 526 42.89 -12.98 1.21
N GLY A 527 43.34 -12.90 2.46
CA GLY A 527 43.14 -11.73 3.32
C GLY A 527 41.85 -11.78 4.14
N ASP A 528 41.26 -12.97 4.34
CA ASP A 528 40.20 -13.13 5.33
C ASP A 528 40.79 -12.99 6.74
N ASP A 529 40.44 -11.90 7.41
CA ASP A 529 41.07 -11.48 8.65
C ASP A 529 40.04 -11.41 9.80
N VAL A 530 40.45 -11.92 10.97
CA VAL A 530 39.65 -11.83 12.22
C VAL A 530 40.31 -10.84 13.17
N ILE A 531 39.61 -9.75 13.45
CA ILE A 531 40.01 -8.76 14.44
C ILE A 531 39.38 -9.15 15.78
N CYS A 532 40.10 -9.93 16.59
CA CYS A 532 39.65 -10.29 17.93
C CYS A 532 39.99 -9.17 18.93
N LEU A 533 38.96 -8.49 19.46
CA LEU A 533 39.12 -7.34 20.33
C LEU A 533 39.72 -7.70 21.69
N ALA A 534 39.32 -8.83 22.30
CA ALA A 534 39.90 -9.29 23.55
C ALA A 534 41.39 -9.65 23.41
N GLU A 535 41.76 -10.34 22.31
CA GLU A 535 43.14 -10.72 22.01
C GLU A 535 44.04 -9.49 21.86
N LEU A 536 43.64 -8.54 21.02
CA LEU A 536 44.40 -7.30 20.80
C LEU A 536 44.49 -6.44 22.06
N LYS A 537 43.37 -6.24 22.76
CA LYS A 537 43.31 -5.42 23.97
C LYS A 537 44.22 -5.96 25.06
N LEU A 538 44.12 -7.25 25.39
CA LEU A 538 44.94 -7.87 26.43
C LEU A 538 46.40 -7.98 26.00
N GLY A 539 46.67 -8.23 24.72
CA GLY A 539 48.02 -8.24 24.16
C GLY A 539 48.74 -6.90 24.30
N PHE A 540 48.07 -5.79 23.95
CA PHE A 540 48.66 -4.45 24.13
C PHE A 540 48.90 -4.09 25.59
N ILE A 541 47.99 -4.48 26.50
CA ILE A 541 48.19 -4.26 27.94
C ILE A 541 49.39 -5.08 28.45
N ALA A 542 49.50 -6.35 28.03
CA ALA A 542 50.61 -7.20 28.41
C ALA A 542 51.97 -6.67 27.93
N GLN A 543 52.05 -6.17 26.69
CA GLN A 543 53.26 -5.52 26.17
C GLN A 543 53.58 -4.21 26.90
N SER A 544 52.55 -3.43 27.29
CA SER A 544 52.73 -2.24 28.13
C SER A 544 53.29 -2.55 29.52
N CYS A 545 53.13 -3.78 30.03
CA CYS A 545 53.78 -4.22 31.26
C CYS A 545 55.29 -4.42 31.09
N LEU A 546 55.76 -4.74 29.87
CA LEU A 546 57.19 -4.86 29.55
C LEU A 546 57.80 -3.48 29.26
N ALA A 547 57.09 -2.68 28.47
CA ALA A 547 57.51 -1.34 28.05
C ALA A 547 56.36 -0.33 28.26
N PRO A 548 56.39 0.46 29.35
CA PRO A 548 55.35 1.43 29.64
C PRO A 548 55.13 2.43 28.50
N GLY A 549 53.88 2.58 28.06
CA GLY A 549 53.51 3.44 26.93
C GLY A 549 53.39 2.73 25.58
N PHE A 550 53.75 1.44 25.49
CA PHE A 550 53.65 0.66 24.24
C PHE A 550 52.24 0.65 23.64
N SER A 551 51.21 0.45 24.46
CA SER A 551 49.81 0.45 24.00
C SER A 551 49.40 1.76 23.33
N THR A 552 49.85 2.90 23.87
CA THR A 552 49.54 4.22 23.31
C THR A 552 50.30 4.45 22.01
N MET A 553 51.57 4.03 21.97
CA MET A 553 52.38 4.07 20.75
C MET A 553 51.71 3.27 19.62
N MET A 554 51.35 2.00 19.87
CA MET A 554 50.70 1.16 18.88
C MET A 554 49.32 1.70 18.47
N ALA A 555 48.51 2.19 19.42
CA ALA A 555 47.21 2.76 19.11
C ALA A 555 47.31 4.01 18.21
N ASN A 556 48.34 4.83 18.41
CA ASN A 556 48.59 5.99 17.54
C ASN A 556 49.06 5.56 16.15
N LEU A 557 49.90 4.52 16.03
CA LEU A 557 50.39 4.03 14.73
C LEU A 557 49.30 3.49 13.80
N PHE A 558 48.16 3.03 14.35
CA PHE A 558 47.02 2.53 13.57
C PHE A 558 45.93 3.58 13.31
N ALA A 559 45.87 4.64 14.12
CA ALA A 559 44.87 5.68 13.98
C ALA A 559 45.35 6.72 12.98
N MET A 560 44.56 6.98 11.92
CA MET A 560 44.91 8.02 10.96
C MET A 560 44.71 9.39 11.61
N ARG A 561 45.79 10.16 11.77
CA ARG A 561 45.74 11.46 12.47
C ARG A 561 46.55 12.51 11.74
N SER A 562 45.85 13.49 11.16
CA SER A 562 46.51 14.66 10.59
C SER A 562 47.31 15.45 11.65
N PHE A 563 48.58 15.73 11.38
CA PHE A 563 49.44 16.54 12.23
C PHE A 563 49.01 18.02 12.24
N LYS A 564 48.53 18.54 13.38
CA LYS A 564 48.15 19.95 13.57
C LYS A 564 48.75 20.52 14.85
N THR A 565 49.82 21.31 14.73
CA THR A 565 50.44 22.01 15.88
C THR A 565 49.88 23.41 16.06
N SER A 566 49.81 23.88 17.31
CA SER A 566 49.51 25.27 17.64
C SER A 566 50.65 25.88 18.48
N PRO A 567 51.07 27.13 18.21
CA PRO A 567 52.09 27.80 19.01
C PRO A 567 51.65 28.02 20.47
N ASN A 568 50.35 27.90 20.77
CA ASN A 568 49.80 28.05 22.12
C ASN A 568 49.79 26.73 22.92
N MET A 569 50.21 25.60 22.33
CA MET A 569 50.26 24.31 23.02
C MET A 569 51.57 24.14 23.82
N PRO A 570 51.53 23.44 24.96
CA PRO A 570 52.74 23.06 25.70
C PRO A 570 53.73 22.28 24.82
N GLY A 571 55.04 22.48 25.04
CA GLY A 571 56.10 21.87 24.23
C GLY A 571 56.00 20.34 24.13
N TRP A 572 55.77 19.65 25.27
CA TRP A 572 55.62 18.19 25.30
C TRP A 572 54.42 17.70 24.49
N LEU A 573 53.34 18.49 24.41
CA LEU A 573 52.14 18.12 23.66
C LEU A 573 52.39 18.23 22.16
N ASN A 574 53.14 19.25 21.72
CA ASN A 574 53.55 19.37 20.32
C ASN A 574 54.42 18.18 19.89
N GLU A 575 55.36 17.75 20.74
CA GLU A 575 56.18 16.55 20.48
C GLU A 575 55.33 15.27 20.47
N TYR A 576 54.39 15.12 21.40
CA TYR A 576 53.46 14.00 21.43
C TYR A 576 52.59 13.95 20.17
N LEU A 577 51.99 15.07 19.77
CA LEU A 577 51.16 15.15 18.57
C LEU A 577 51.96 14.86 17.30
N ARG A 578 53.26 15.19 17.27
CA ARG A 578 54.16 14.82 16.18
C ARG A 578 54.34 13.31 16.10
N GLY A 579 54.60 12.64 17.22
CA GLY A 579 54.68 11.18 17.26
C GLY A 579 53.33 10.49 16.98
N ALA A 580 52.23 11.15 17.34
CA ALA A 580 50.88 10.62 17.15
C ALA A 580 50.36 10.70 15.70
N GLY A 581 51.01 11.49 14.84
CA GLY A 581 50.75 11.53 13.39
C GLY A 581 51.72 10.69 12.57
N MET A 582 52.40 9.72 13.20
CA MET A 582 53.19 8.72 12.49
C MET A 582 52.32 7.47 12.35
N GLU A 583 52.23 6.89 11.15
CA GLU A 583 51.47 5.66 10.89
C GLU A 583 52.35 4.51 10.35
N MET A 584 51.77 3.31 10.33
CA MET A 584 52.38 2.12 9.74
C MET A 584 51.94 1.95 8.28
N TYR A 585 52.91 1.93 7.37
CA TYR A 585 52.69 1.71 5.93
C TYR A 585 53.39 0.44 5.44
N THR A 586 52.88 -0.11 4.34
CA THR A 586 53.46 -1.29 3.68
C THR A 586 53.89 -0.90 2.27
N GLU A 587 55.17 -1.03 1.98
CA GLU A 587 55.73 -0.70 0.67
C GLU A 587 56.80 -1.71 0.25
N LYS A 588 57.04 -1.81 -1.06
CA LYS A 588 58.10 -2.67 -1.60
C LYS A 588 59.40 -1.88 -1.69
N PHE A 589 60.47 -2.43 -1.12
CA PHE A 589 61.80 -1.82 -1.22
C PHE A 589 62.24 -1.64 -2.68
N SER A 590 62.92 -0.52 -2.93
CA SER A 590 63.59 -0.24 -4.20
C SER A 590 64.66 -1.31 -4.49
N PRO A 591 64.91 -1.65 -5.77
CA PRO A 591 66.01 -2.53 -6.17
C PRO A 591 67.39 -2.12 -5.63
N SER A 592 67.58 -0.84 -5.27
CA SER A 592 68.84 -0.35 -4.67
C SER A 592 69.19 -1.03 -3.34
N PHE A 593 68.20 -1.53 -2.61
CA PHE A 593 68.41 -2.23 -1.33
C PHE A 593 68.72 -3.73 -1.51
N TYR A 594 68.76 -4.25 -2.74
CA TYR A 594 68.98 -5.67 -2.98
C TYR A 594 70.41 -6.09 -2.59
N GLY A 595 70.52 -7.07 -1.70
CA GLY A 595 71.80 -7.59 -1.21
C GLY A 595 72.37 -6.86 0.01
N MET A 596 71.73 -5.78 0.46
CA MET A 596 72.06 -5.13 1.74
C MET A 596 71.54 -5.96 2.92
N THR A 597 72.17 -5.82 4.09
CA THR A 597 71.62 -6.39 5.33
C THR A 597 70.48 -5.51 5.85
N PHE A 598 69.59 -6.07 6.69
CA PHE A 598 68.47 -5.29 7.25
C PHE A 598 68.94 -4.05 8.05
N PRO A 599 69.99 -4.14 8.91
CA PRO A 599 70.53 -2.95 9.57
C PRO A 599 71.04 -1.89 8.58
N ASP A 600 71.78 -2.29 7.55
CA ASP A 600 72.33 -1.35 6.55
C ASP A 600 71.23 -0.68 5.72
N ALA A 601 70.08 -1.35 5.56
CA ALA A 601 68.92 -0.80 4.87
C ALA A 601 68.03 0.08 5.78
N ALA A 602 68.13 -0.08 7.09
CA ALA A 602 67.35 0.65 8.08
C ALA A 602 68.04 1.93 8.57
N GLU A 603 69.38 1.97 8.53
CA GLU A 603 70.21 3.18 8.69
C GLU A 603 70.10 4.10 7.47
#